data_AF-A0A4S9EPI4-F1
#
_entry.id   AF-A0A4S9EPI4-F1
#
_cell.length_a   1.000
_cell.length_b   1.000
_cell.length_c   1.000
_cell.angle_alpha   90.00
_cell.angle_beta   90.00
_cell.angle_gamma   90.00
#
_symmetry.space_group_name_H-M   'P 1'
#
loop_
_entity.id
_entity.type
_entity.pdbx_description
1 polymer ?
#
loop_
_entity_poly.entity_id
_entity_poly.type
_entity_poly.pdbx_seq_one_letter_code
_entity_poly.pdbx_strand_id
1 'polypeptide(L)'
;MSTGTRLFTPLKVGAIELSSRIAMAPLTRYRASEDHVHQDLGKTYYAQRAAAVPGTLLITEGTIISAKAGNQHNVPGIYTQEQIEAWKSIVDEVHKAGSYIYLQLWALGRAAEPEVLSKETGLPLKSSSAVPMEEGGVVPEELSEEEILELIADFGRAASAAVHQAGFDGVEIHAANGYLIDQFTQDTCNKRNDKWGGSIKNRSRFALEVIKAVVNAVGKEKVGLRLSPWSSFQGIKMEDPIPQFSHLISSLRTFGLTYLYLVESRIARASDCNDSSGANGFAIDL
;
A
#
# COMPACT_ATOMS: atom_id res chain seq x y z
N MET A 1 -35.07 17.99 5.68
CA MET A 1 -33.71 18.07 5.14
C MET A 1 -32.76 17.57 6.22
N SER A 2 -32.13 16.39 6.21
CA SER A 2 -31.91 15.31 5.23
C SER A 2 -32.21 13.97 5.92
N THR A 3 -32.89 13.05 5.22
CA THR A 3 -33.24 11.69 5.66
C THR A 3 -32.19 10.64 5.26
N GLY A 4 -30.91 11.03 5.13
CA GLY A 4 -29.81 10.16 4.69
C GLY A 4 -28.80 9.83 5.80
N THR A 5 -28.20 8.64 5.75
CA THR A 5 -27.09 8.26 6.65
C THR A 5 -25.84 9.09 6.37
N ARG A 6 -24.91 9.19 7.35
CA ARG A 6 -23.61 9.89 7.17
C ARG A 6 -22.82 9.39 5.95
N LEU A 7 -23.04 8.15 5.52
CA LEU A 7 -22.37 7.52 4.39
C LEU A 7 -22.54 8.30 3.08
N PHE A 8 -23.70 8.93 2.88
CA PHE A 8 -24.03 9.66 1.64
C PHE A 8 -23.85 11.18 1.78
N THR A 9 -23.03 11.62 2.74
CA THR A 9 -22.68 13.04 2.91
C THR A 9 -21.29 13.32 2.36
N PRO A 10 -21.03 14.52 1.82
CA PRO A 10 -19.70 14.89 1.35
C PRO A 10 -18.62 14.80 2.43
N LEU A 11 -17.39 14.55 1.98
CA LEU A 11 -16.20 14.48 2.85
C LEU A 11 -14.99 15.05 2.12
N LYS A 12 -14.30 16.00 2.76
CA LYS A 12 -12.99 16.47 2.30
C LYS A 12 -11.92 15.48 2.73
N VAL A 13 -11.09 15.03 1.79
CA VAL A 13 -9.96 14.11 2.00
C VAL A 13 -8.72 14.76 1.42
N GLY A 14 -7.89 15.39 2.27
CA GLY A 14 -6.78 16.23 1.83
C GLY A 14 -7.25 17.35 0.89
N ALA A 15 -6.76 17.32 -0.35
CA ALA A 15 -7.10 18.31 -1.39
C ALA A 15 -8.39 18.01 -2.18
N ILE A 16 -9.00 16.83 -2.04
CA ILE A 16 -10.17 16.42 -2.84
C ILE A 16 -11.48 16.48 -2.03
N GLU A 17 -12.60 16.71 -2.73
CA GLU A 17 -13.94 16.77 -2.13
C GLU A 17 -14.81 15.62 -2.65
N LEU A 18 -15.02 14.61 -1.80
CA LEU A 18 -15.84 13.46 -2.15
C LEU A 18 -17.32 13.79 -2.02
N SER A 19 -18.13 13.25 -2.92
CA SER A 19 -19.60 13.40 -2.89
C SER A 19 -20.27 12.49 -1.85
N SER A 20 -19.58 11.42 -1.47
CA SER A 20 -20.00 10.46 -0.44
C SER A 20 -18.78 9.90 0.32
N ARG A 21 -19.02 9.09 1.35
CA ARG A 21 -17.96 8.41 2.13
C ARG A 21 -17.73 6.97 1.67
N ILE A 22 -18.05 6.69 0.41
CA ILE A 22 -17.83 5.38 -0.22
C ILE A 22 -16.60 5.50 -1.12
N ALA A 23 -15.62 4.66 -0.87
CA ALA A 23 -14.42 4.56 -1.68
C ALA A 23 -14.27 3.14 -2.22
N MET A 24 -13.66 3.01 -3.40
CA MET A 24 -13.24 1.72 -3.91
C MET A 24 -11.90 1.34 -3.28
N ALA A 25 -11.88 0.20 -2.59
CA ALA A 25 -10.69 -0.37 -2.01
C ALA A 25 -9.66 -0.79 -3.08
N PRO A 26 -8.36 -0.89 -2.71
CA PRO A 26 -7.31 -1.44 -3.56
C PRO A 26 -7.54 -2.93 -3.81
N LEU A 27 -7.58 -3.34 -5.08
CA LEU A 27 -7.98 -4.68 -5.50
C LEU A 27 -7.06 -5.20 -6.60
N THR A 28 -6.01 -5.95 -6.27
CA THR A 28 -5.12 -6.58 -7.26
C THR A 28 -5.88 -7.48 -8.23
N ARG A 29 -5.75 -7.22 -9.54
CA ARG A 29 -6.57 -7.88 -10.57
C ARG A 29 -5.78 -8.72 -11.57
N TYR A 30 -4.44 -8.69 -11.54
CA TYR A 30 -3.57 -9.52 -12.39
C TYR A 30 -3.87 -9.37 -13.90
N ARG A 31 -3.99 -8.12 -14.36
CA ARG A 31 -4.42 -7.76 -15.73
C ARG A 31 -3.48 -6.77 -16.43
N ALA A 32 -2.28 -6.56 -15.91
CA ALA A 32 -1.20 -5.89 -16.62
C ALA A 32 -0.51 -6.86 -17.60
N SER A 33 0.28 -6.34 -18.54
CA SER A 33 1.16 -7.17 -19.38
C SER A 33 2.28 -7.82 -18.57
N GLU A 34 3.10 -8.64 -19.23
CA GLU A 34 4.34 -9.17 -18.65
C GLU A 34 5.33 -8.05 -18.27
N ASP A 35 5.31 -6.92 -18.97
CA ASP A 35 6.13 -5.73 -18.65
C ASP A 35 5.51 -4.83 -17.56
N HIS A 36 4.49 -5.33 -16.85
CA HIS A 36 3.75 -4.61 -15.81
C HIS A 36 3.05 -3.33 -16.32
N VAL A 37 2.72 -3.26 -17.61
CA VAL A 37 2.01 -2.13 -18.22
C VAL A 37 0.51 -2.42 -18.28
N HIS A 38 -0.31 -1.48 -17.80
CA HIS A 38 -1.76 -1.61 -17.93
C HIS A 38 -2.21 -1.66 -19.39
N GLN A 39 -3.19 -2.51 -19.67
CA GLN A 39 -3.84 -2.63 -20.97
C GLN A 39 -5.21 -1.92 -20.96
N ASP A 40 -5.86 -1.81 -22.13
CA ASP A 40 -7.17 -1.13 -22.29
C ASP A 40 -8.27 -1.63 -21.34
N LEU A 41 -8.18 -2.90 -20.90
CA LEU A 41 -9.09 -3.45 -19.91
C LEU A 41 -8.99 -2.73 -18.55
N GLY A 42 -7.79 -2.34 -18.13
CA GLY A 42 -7.57 -1.56 -16.90
C GLY A 42 -8.25 -0.19 -16.98
N LYS A 43 -8.08 0.49 -18.11
CA LYS A 43 -8.76 1.75 -18.43
C LYS A 43 -10.26 1.64 -18.34
N THR A 44 -10.85 0.67 -19.04
CA THR A 44 -12.30 0.41 -19.02
C THR A 44 -12.79 0.11 -17.60
N TYR A 45 -12.03 -0.69 -16.85
CA TYR A 45 -12.37 -1.13 -15.50
C TYR A 45 -12.49 0.03 -14.50
N TYR A 46 -11.51 0.93 -14.46
CA TYR A 46 -11.54 2.10 -13.56
C TYR A 46 -12.54 3.14 -14.03
N ALA A 47 -12.66 3.39 -15.33
CA ALA A 47 -13.64 4.34 -15.89
C ALA A 47 -15.08 3.98 -15.50
N GLN A 48 -15.45 2.69 -15.58
CA GLN A 48 -16.78 2.23 -15.16
C GLN A 48 -17.09 2.51 -13.68
N ARG A 49 -16.10 2.36 -12.81
CA ARG A 49 -16.27 2.59 -11.36
C ARG A 49 -16.28 4.07 -11.01
N ALA A 50 -15.46 4.85 -11.70
CA ALA A 50 -15.44 6.31 -11.57
C ALA A 50 -16.74 6.96 -12.04
N ALA A 51 -17.34 6.46 -13.14
CA ALA A 51 -18.56 6.99 -13.73
C ALA A 51 -19.84 6.57 -13.00
N ALA A 52 -19.79 5.60 -12.08
CA ALA A 52 -20.97 5.14 -11.36
C ALA A 52 -21.57 6.26 -10.49
N VAL A 53 -20.72 7.02 -9.78
CA VAL A 53 -21.10 8.19 -8.97
C VAL A 53 -19.95 9.21 -9.03
N PRO A 54 -20.14 10.41 -9.61
CA PRO A 54 -19.11 11.46 -9.58
C PRO A 54 -18.71 11.85 -8.16
N GLY A 55 -17.45 12.23 -7.97
CA GLY A 55 -16.87 12.54 -6.66
C GLY A 55 -16.55 11.30 -5.83
N THR A 56 -16.33 10.14 -6.46
CA THR A 56 -15.91 8.91 -5.79
C THR A 56 -14.38 8.85 -5.69
N LEU A 57 -13.86 8.37 -4.56
CA LEU A 57 -12.44 8.01 -4.43
C LEU A 57 -12.24 6.56 -4.86
N LEU A 58 -11.29 6.35 -5.78
CA LEU A 58 -10.78 5.05 -6.14
C LEU A 58 -9.35 4.91 -5.61
N ILE A 59 -9.02 3.76 -5.04
CA ILE A 59 -7.63 3.39 -4.74
C ILE A 59 -7.27 2.27 -5.69
N THR A 60 -6.16 2.40 -6.42
CA THR A 60 -5.74 1.40 -7.40
C THR A 60 -5.43 0.06 -6.75
N GLU A 61 -5.33 -0.98 -7.56
CA GLU A 61 -4.55 -2.15 -7.19
C GLU A 61 -3.12 -1.81 -6.74
N GLY A 62 -2.54 -2.72 -5.95
CA GLY A 62 -1.14 -2.62 -5.55
C GLY A 62 -0.26 -2.50 -6.77
N THR A 63 0.58 -1.46 -6.80
CA THR A 63 1.41 -1.09 -7.94
C THR A 63 2.87 -1.04 -7.53
N ILE A 64 3.71 -1.81 -8.23
CA ILE A 64 5.11 -2.02 -7.87
C ILE A 64 5.93 -0.73 -8.07
N ILE A 65 6.70 -0.37 -7.06
CA ILE A 65 7.46 0.90 -7.02
C ILE A 65 8.79 0.87 -7.79
N SER A 66 9.36 -0.32 -8.00
CA SER A 66 10.61 -0.55 -8.74
C SER A 66 10.75 -2.04 -9.06
N ALA A 67 11.50 -2.40 -10.10
CA ALA A 67 11.70 -3.80 -10.49
C ALA A 67 12.26 -4.69 -9.35
N LYS A 68 13.07 -4.12 -8.45
CA LYS A 68 13.66 -4.83 -7.31
C LYS A 68 12.77 -4.86 -6.06
N ALA A 69 11.62 -4.18 -6.05
CA ALA A 69 10.71 -4.18 -4.91
C ALA A 69 9.91 -5.49 -4.76
N GLY A 70 10.35 -6.55 -5.43
CA GLY A 70 9.61 -7.79 -5.68
C GLY A 70 8.73 -7.66 -6.92
N ASN A 71 8.34 -8.80 -7.51
CA ASN A 71 7.37 -8.84 -8.61
C ASN A 71 6.50 -10.10 -8.54
N GLN A 72 5.37 -10.04 -9.26
CA GLN A 72 4.42 -11.13 -9.51
C GLN A 72 3.92 -10.99 -10.94
N HIS A 73 3.48 -12.08 -11.56
CA HIS A 73 2.96 -12.01 -12.92
C HIS A 73 1.79 -11.01 -13.04
N ASN A 74 1.79 -10.20 -14.09
CA ASN A 74 0.64 -9.39 -14.52
C ASN A 74 0.09 -8.37 -13.49
N VAL A 75 0.88 -7.97 -12.49
CA VAL A 75 0.58 -6.79 -11.64
C VAL A 75 1.17 -5.53 -12.28
N PRO A 76 0.61 -4.32 -12.06
CA PRO A 76 1.14 -3.11 -12.66
C PRO A 76 2.35 -2.54 -11.91
N GLY A 77 3.19 -1.78 -12.62
CA GLY A 77 4.30 -0.98 -12.09
C GLY A 77 4.09 0.52 -12.29
N ILE A 78 4.98 1.34 -11.71
CA ILE A 78 5.03 2.81 -11.91
C ILE A 78 6.47 3.34 -11.93
N TYR A 79 7.40 2.61 -12.56
CA TYR A 79 8.82 2.94 -12.59
C TYR A 79 9.42 3.03 -14.00
N THR A 80 8.67 2.67 -15.04
CA THR A 80 9.04 2.95 -16.44
C THR A 80 8.11 3.99 -17.06
N GLN A 81 8.56 4.60 -18.16
CA GLN A 81 7.77 5.61 -18.86
C GLN A 81 6.49 5.02 -19.44
N GLU A 82 6.55 3.81 -19.99
CA GLU A 82 5.41 3.10 -20.58
C GLU A 82 4.34 2.80 -19.53
N GLN A 83 4.76 2.41 -18.32
CA GLN A 83 3.87 2.20 -17.18
C GLN A 83 3.19 3.51 -16.75
N ILE A 84 3.96 4.59 -16.66
CA ILE A 84 3.46 5.93 -16.30
C ILE A 84 2.43 6.43 -17.33
N GLU A 85 2.68 6.26 -18.63
CA GLU A 85 1.77 6.67 -19.70
C GLU A 85 0.47 5.84 -19.70
N ALA A 86 0.57 4.53 -19.47
CA ALA A 86 -0.60 3.68 -19.34
C ALA A 86 -1.46 4.10 -18.14
N TRP A 87 -0.85 4.36 -16.99
CA TRP A 87 -1.54 4.90 -15.82
C TRP A 87 -2.15 6.27 -16.07
N LYS A 88 -1.44 7.16 -16.76
CA LYS A 88 -1.96 8.48 -17.12
C LYS A 88 -3.26 8.38 -17.90
N SER A 89 -3.33 7.49 -18.89
CA SER A 89 -4.55 7.25 -19.67
C SER A 89 -5.72 6.76 -18.79
N ILE A 90 -5.45 6.00 -17.74
CA ILE A 90 -6.46 5.56 -16.75
C ILE A 90 -6.93 6.74 -15.90
N VAL A 91 -5.98 7.50 -15.33
CA VAL A 91 -6.26 8.69 -14.51
C VAL A 91 -7.12 9.68 -15.27
N ASP A 92 -6.78 9.96 -16.53
CA ASP A 92 -7.51 10.89 -17.38
C ASP A 92 -9.00 10.46 -17.55
N GLU A 93 -9.32 9.17 -17.64
CA GLU A 93 -10.73 8.72 -17.70
C GLU A 93 -11.47 8.84 -16.37
N VAL A 94 -10.77 8.59 -15.25
CA VAL A 94 -11.36 8.76 -13.92
C VAL A 94 -11.69 10.23 -13.68
N HIS A 95 -10.78 11.14 -14.06
CA HIS A 95 -10.99 12.58 -13.96
C HIS A 95 -12.09 13.08 -14.92
N LYS A 96 -12.18 12.56 -16.15
CA LYS A 96 -13.31 12.85 -17.06
C LYS A 96 -14.66 12.46 -16.47
N ALA A 97 -14.72 11.41 -15.67
CA ALA A 97 -15.91 10.98 -14.95
C ALA A 97 -16.22 11.83 -13.69
N GLY A 98 -15.38 12.82 -13.36
CA GLY A 98 -15.54 13.68 -12.19
C GLY A 98 -15.23 12.99 -10.87
N SER A 99 -14.43 11.93 -10.88
CA SER A 99 -14.02 11.16 -9.70
C SER A 99 -12.50 11.28 -9.48
N TYR A 100 -12.02 10.76 -8.35
CA TYR A 100 -10.63 10.87 -7.91
C TYR A 100 -9.97 9.50 -7.81
N ILE A 101 -8.65 9.46 -7.98
CA ILE A 101 -7.89 8.21 -7.89
C ILE A 101 -6.55 8.37 -7.20
N TYR A 102 -6.26 7.46 -6.27
CA TYR A 102 -4.99 7.34 -5.56
C TYR A 102 -4.28 6.05 -6.00
N LEU A 103 -2.96 6.12 -6.24
CA LEU A 103 -2.16 4.95 -6.55
C LEU A 103 -1.65 4.27 -5.28
N GLN A 104 -1.90 2.97 -5.12
CA GLN A 104 -1.35 2.20 -4.00
C GLN A 104 0.08 1.74 -4.28
N LEU A 105 1.05 2.34 -3.59
CA LEU A 105 2.48 2.02 -3.69
C LEU A 105 2.79 0.70 -2.98
N TRP A 106 3.45 -0.22 -3.68
CA TRP A 106 3.61 -1.59 -3.23
C TRP A 106 5.05 -2.11 -3.39
N ALA A 107 5.56 -2.70 -2.32
CA ALA A 107 6.79 -3.49 -2.30
C ALA A 107 6.48 -4.83 -1.61
N LEU A 108 6.77 -5.93 -2.28
CA LEU A 108 6.27 -7.25 -1.90
C LEU A 108 7.08 -7.89 -0.77
N GLY A 109 8.40 -7.69 -0.77
CA GLY A 109 9.31 -8.42 0.12
C GLY A 109 9.19 -9.93 -0.10
N ARG A 110 9.09 -10.72 0.98
CA ARG A 110 8.99 -12.20 0.89
C ARG A 110 7.71 -12.73 0.22
N ALA A 111 6.80 -11.83 -0.15
CA ALA A 111 5.57 -12.14 -0.88
C ALA A 111 5.75 -12.22 -2.40
N ALA A 112 6.90 -11.77 -2.91
CA ALA A 112 7.17 -11.82 -4.35
C ALA A 112 7.22 -13.26 -4.85
N GLU A 113 6.91 -13.46 -6.13
CA GLU A 113 7.13 -14.73 -6.80
C GLU A 113 8.62 -14.85 -7.15
N PRO A 114 9.38 -15.79 -6.53
CA PRO A 114 10.83 -15.84 -6.69
C PRO A 114 11.27 -16.07 -8.14
N GLU A 115 10.51 -16.87 -8.90
CA GLU A 115 10.79 -17.17 -10.30
C GLU A 115 10.65 -15.92 -11.19
N VAL A 116 9.63 -15.09 -10.94
CA VAL A 116 9.42 -13.82 -11.66
C VAL A 116 10.55 -12.85 -11.35
N LEU A 117 10.80 -12.63 -10.05
CA LEU A 117 11.83 -11.71 -9.59
C LEU A 117 13.21 -12.10 -10.14
N SER A 118 13.55 -13.39 -10.07
CA SER A 118 14.83 -13.90 -10.57
C SER A 118 14.94 -13.79 -12.10
N LYS A 119 13.85 -14.05 -12.84
CA LYS A 119 13.85 -13.93 -14.31
C LYS A 119 14.04 -12.50 -14.77
N GLU A 120 13.42 -11.54 -14.09
CA GLU A 120 13.41 -10.14 -14.50
C GLU A 120 14.61 -9.34 -14.01
N THR A 121 15.15 -9.67 -12.83
CA THR A 121 16.19 -8.87 -12.18
C THR A 121 17.44 -9.64 -11.81
N GLY A 122 17.38 -10.98 -11.76
CA GLY A 122 18.44 -11.81 -11.20
C GLY A 122 18.63 -11.68 -9.69
N LEU A 123 17.73 -10.95 -8.99
CA LEU A 123 17.82 -10.74 -7.54
C LEU A 123 17.14 -11.87 -6.77
N PRO A 124 17.64 -12.20 -5.57
CA PRO A 124 16.99 -13.15 -4.69
C PRO A 124 15.75 -12.54 -4.02
N LEU A 125 14.89 -13.39 -3.47
CA LEU A 125 13.77 -12.96 -2.63
C LEU A 125 14.31 -12.26 -1.38
N LYS A 126 13.78 -11.09 -1.02
CA LYS A 126 14.27 -10.26 0.10
C LYS A 126 13.17 -9.94 1.10
N SER A 127 13.52 -9.73 2.37
CA SER A 127 12.59 -9.32 3.43
C SER A 127 13.30 -8.58 4.57
N SER A 128 12.56 -8.26 5.64
CA SER A 128 13.13 -7.67 6.85
C SER A 128 14.13 -8.61 7.55
N SER A 129 13.90 -9.92 7.49
CA SER A 129 14.78 -11.00 7.99
C SER A 129 14.57 -12.28 7.20
N ALA A 130 15.46 -13.26 7.39
CA ALA A 130 15.40 -14.58 6.76
C ALA A 130 14.31 -15.50 7.36
N VAL A 131 13.05 -15.05 7.28
CA VAL A 131 11.87 -15.78 7.78
C VAL A 131 10.91 -16.04 6.62
N PRO A 132 10.65 -17.31 6.25
CA PRO A 132 9.69 -17.64 5.19
C PRO A 132 8.25 -17.30 5.61
N MET A 133 7.33 -17.15 4.65
CA MET A 133 5.92 -16.87 4.94
C MET A 133 5.21 -18.02 5.66
N GLU A 134 5.64 -19.25 5.39
CA GLU A 134 5.10 -20.48 5.95
C GLU A 134 6.22 -21.49 6.15
N GLU A 135 5.98 -22.51 6.98
CA GLU A 135 6.94 -23.57 7.27
C GLU A 135 7.28 -24.34 5.99
N GLY A 136 8.58 -24.51 5.71
CA GLY A 136 9.06 -25.15 4.47
C GLY A 136 9.03 -24.26 3.22
N GLY A 137 8.57 -23.01 3.32
CA GLY A 137 8.59 -22.04 2.22
C GLY A 137 9.98 -21.53 1.87
N VAL A 138 10.06 -20.78 0.76
CA VAL A 138 11.30 -20.14 0.30
C VAL A 138 11.79 -19.13 1.35
N VAL A 139 13.03 -19.28 1.80
CA VAL A 139 13.65 -18.39 2.78
C VAL A 139 14.14 -17.13 2.06
N PRO A 140 13.65 -15.94 2.40
CA PRO A 140 14.16 -14.71 1.83
C PRO A 140 15.54 -14.38 2.41
N GLU A 141 16.32 -13.59 1.69
CA GLU A 141 17.49 -12.91 2.23
C GLU A 141 17.08 -11.69 3.06
N GLU A 142 17.83 -11.44 4.14
CA GLU A 142 17.67 -10.22 4.95
C GLU A 142 18.22 -9.01 4.18
N LEU A 143 17.43 -7.93 4.08
CA LEU A 143 17.86 -6.68 3.42
C LEU A 143 19.04 -6.03 4.17
N SER A 144 20.01 -5.51 3.41
CA SER A 144 21.08 -4.65 3.95
C SER A 144 20.56 -3.24 4.25
N GLU A 145 21.35 -2.45 4.99
CA GLU A 145 21.05 -1.02 5.23
C GLU A 145 20.91 -0.26 3.91
N GLU A 146 21.83 -0.48 2.98
CA GLU A 146 21.89 0.19 1.68
C GLU A 146 20.65 -0.15 0.86
N GLU A 147 20.25 -1.42 0.81
CA GLU A 147 19.04 -1.87 0.12
C GLU A 147 17.78 -1.25 0.74
N ILE A 148 17.72 -1.14 2.07
CA ILE A 148 16.61 -0.47 2.79
C ILE A 148 16.51 1.01 2.39
N LEU A 149 17.63 1.74 2.41
CA LEU A 149 17.65 3.16 2.05
C LEU A 149 17.30 3.38 0.58
N GLU A 150 17.72 2.47 -0.30
CA GLU A 150 17.39 2.54 -1.72
C GLU A 150 15.89 2.32 -1.96
N LEU A 151 15.27 1.35 -1.28
CA LEU A 151 13.83 1.10 -1.34
C LEU A 151 13.01 2.29 -0.81
N ILE A 152 13.45 2.94 0.27
CA ILE A 152 12.83 4.19 0.76
C ILE A 152 12.86 5.26 -0.34
N ALA A 153 13.98 5.39 -1.05
CA ALA A 153 14.08 6.33 -2.17
C ALA A 153 13.20 5.93 -3.36
N ASP A 154 13.03 4.62 -3.64
CA ASP A 154 12.10 4.12 -4.66
C ASP A 154 10.65 4.48 -4.35
N PHE A 155 10.21 4.37 -3.10
CA PHE A 155 8.87 4.81 -2.70
C PHE A 155 8.65 6.30 -3.03
N GLY A 156 9.64 7.16 -2.74
CA GLY A 156 9.59 8.58 -3.08
C GLY A 156 9.54 8.83 -4.60
N ARG A 157 10.37 8.12 -5.38
CA ARG A 157 10.39 8.21 -6.85
C ARG A 157 9.06 7.77 -7.46
N ALA A 158 8.54 6.62 -7.04
CA ALA A 158 7.26 6.08 -7.50
C ALA A 158 6.09 7.01 -7.16
N ALA A 159 6.09 7.59 -5.94
CA ALA A 159 5.09 8.59 -5.56
C ALA A 159 5.15 9.83 -6.46
N SER A 160 6.35 10.35 -6.72
CA SER A 160 6.57 11.48 -7.63
C SER A 160 6.11 11.16 -9.06
N ALA A 161 6.40 9.96 -9.57
CA ALA A 161 5.93 9.51 -10.89
C ALA A 161 4.40 9.44 -10.95
N ALA A 162 3.77 8.83 -9.96
CA ALA A 162 2.31 8.74 -9.88
C ALA A 162 1.66 10.14 -9.89
N VAL A 163 2.05 11.02 -8.98
CA VAL A 163 1.36 12.31 -8.81
C VAL A 163 1.74 13.31 -9.90
N HIS A 164 3.03 13.48 -10.18
CA HIS A 164 3.50 14.58 -11.03
C HIS A 164 3.59 14.22 -12.52
N GLN A 165 3.64 12.93 -12.87
CA GLN A 165 3.73 12.48 -14.27
C GLN A 165 2.45 11.79 -14.74
N ALA A 166 1.93 10.82 -13.98
CA ALA A 166 0.68 10.13 -14.32
C ALA A 166 -0.59 10.92 -13.93
N GLY A 167 -0.48 11.88 -13.02
CA GLY A 167 -1.56 12.81 -12.66
C GLY A 167 -2.48 12.33 -11.54
N PHE A 168 -2.11 11.31 -10.77
CA PHE A 168 -2.92 10.85 -9.64
C PHE A 168 -3.18 11.96 -8.61
N ASP A 169 -4.35 11.92 -7.97
CA ASP A 169 -4.73 12.87 -6.91
C ASP A 169 -3.90 12.69 -5.64
N GLY A 170 -3.36 11.49 -5.46
CA GLY A 170 -2.42 11.14 -4.40
C GLY A 170 -1.97 9.69 -4.46
N VAL A 171 -1.33 9.24 -3.39
CA VAL A 171 -0.84 7.88 -3.22
C VAL A 171 -1.23 7.31 -1.88
N GLU A 172 -1.41 5.99 -1.85
CA GLU A 172 -1.55 5.22 -0.62
C GLU A 172 -0.31 4.35 -0.42
N ILE A 173 0.31 4.44 0.75
CA ILE A 173 1.42 3.56 1.12
C ILE A 173 0.85 2.24 1.63
N HIS A 174 1.16 1.13 0.96
CA HIS A 174 0.73 -0.19 1.40
C HIS A 174 1.62 -0.73 2.54
N ALA A 175 1.18 -0.54 3.78
CA ALA A 175 1.85 -1.01 5.00
C ALA A 175 1.04 -2.08 5.75
N ALA A 176 0.43 -2.99 4.98
CA ALA A 176 -0.54 -3.97 5.46
C ALA A 176 -0.34 -5.32 4.77
N ASN A 177 -1.14 -6.30 5.18
CA ASN A 177 -1.32 -7.59 4.54
C ASN A 177 -0.04 -8.41 4.37
N GLY A 178 0.96 -8.20 5.23
CA GLY A 178 2.20 -8.97 5.21
C GLY A 178 3.18 -8.63 4.09
N TYR A 179 3.01 -7.49 3.41
CA TYR A 179 4.00 -6.99 2.45
C TYR A 179 5.16 -6.27 3.14
N LEU A 180 6.13 -5.75 2.37
CA LEU A 180 7.44 -5.40 2.91
C LEU A 180 7.41 -4.47 4.13
N ILE A 181 6.61 -3.40 4.11
CA ILE A 181 6.54 -2.48 5.26
C ILE A 181 5.96 -3.18 6.50
N ASP A 182 4.98 -4.07 6.31
CA ASP A 182 4.37 -4.86 7.38
C ASP A 182 5.35 -5.93 7.91
N GLN A 183 6.16 -6.52 7.01
CA GLN A 183 7.27 -7.42 7.35
C GLN A 183 8.31 -6.75 8.25
N PHE A 184 8.60 -5.46 8.08
CA PHE A 184 9.43 -4.70 9.02
C PHE A 184 8.70 -4.37 10.33
N THR A 185 7.40 -4.11 10.26
CA THR A 185 6.60 -3.65 11.41
C THR A 185 6.38 -4.76 12.45
N GLN A 186 6.16 -5.99 12.01
CA GLN A 186 5.75 -7.09 12.88
C GLN A 186 6.94 -7.99 13.29
N ASP A 187 7.01 -8.33 14.58
CA ASP A 187 8.11 -9.14 15.15
C ASP A 187 8.02 -10.63 14.80
N THR A 188 6.90 -11.08 14.22
CA THR A 188 6.80 -12.43 13.64
C THR A 188 7.70 -12.59 12.42
N CYS A 189 7.95 -11.51 11.69
CA CYS A 189 8.83 -11.48 10.52
C CYS A 189 10.17 -10.79 10.82
N ASN A 190 10.16 -9.59 11.39
CA ASN A 190 11.36 -8.82 11.67
C ASN A 190 12.11 -9.35 12.90
N LYS A 191 13.21 -10.07 12.64
CA LYS A 191 14.12 -10.64 13.66
C LYS A 191 15.45 -9.89 13.74
N ARG A 192 15.55 -8.71 13.11
CA ARG A 192 16.77 -7.90 13.09
C ARG A 192 17.16 -7.43 14.49
N ASN A 193 18.46 -7.25 14.69
CA ASN A 193 19.06 -6.71 15.92
C ASN A 193 19.73 -5.33 15.71
N ASP A 194 19.47 -4.70 14.57
CA ASP A 194 19.99 -3.38 14.20
C ASP A 194 18.95 -2.27 14.44
N LYS A 195 19.18 -1.08 13.85
CA LYS A 195 18.26 0.07 14.00
C LYS A 195 16.90 -0.12 13.33
N TRP A 196 16.69 -1.18 12.54
CA TRP A 196 15.44 -1.49 11.85
C TRP A 196 14.63 -2.59 12.53
N GLY A 197 15.13 -3.20 13.61
CA GLY A 197 14.40 -4.21 14.39
C GLY A 197 14.72 -4.22 15.88
N GLY A 198 14.30 -5.30 16.56
CA GLY A 198 14.56 -5.53 17.98
C GLY A 198 13.70 -4.73 18.98
N SER A 199 13.08 -3.61 18.57
CA SER A 199 12.17 -2.83 19.41
C SER A 199 10.99 -2.27 18.61
N ILE A 200 9.90 -1.90 19.28
CA ILE A 200 8.72 -1.30 18.66
C ILE A 200 9.11 -0.08 17.79
N LYS A 201 9.94 0.80 18.34
CA LYS A 201 10.40 2.01 17.65
C LYS A 201 11.20 1.69 16.39
N ASN A 202 12.12 0.72 16.48
CA ASN A 202 12.95 0.33 15.35
C ASN A 202 12.15 -0.38 14.27
N ARG A 203 11.20 -1.25 14.62
CA ARG A 203 10.30 -1.90 13.66
C ARG A 203 9.38 -0.89 12.94
N SER A 204 8.93 0.15 13.63
CA SER A 204 8.20 1.27 12.99
C SER A 204 9.08 2.12 12.08
N ARG A 205 10.41 2.09 12.21
CA ARG A 205 11.31 3.03 11.53
C ARG A 205 11.18 2.97 10.02
N PHE A 206 11.14 1.78 9.43
CA PHE A 206 11.05 1.64 7.98
C PHE A 206 9.78 2.30 7.43
N ALA A 207 8.62 2.03 8.04
CA ALA A 207 7.36 2.67 7.67
C ALA A 207 7.44 4.20 7.77
N LEU A 208 8.01 4.72 8.86
CA LEU A 208 8.11 6.17 9.11
C LEU A 208 9.07 6.86 8.13
N GLU A 209 10.19 6.25 7.76
CA GLU A 209 11.11 6.80 6.76
C GLU A 209 10.50 6.74 5.33
N VAL A 210 9.75 5.68 5.00
CA VAL A 210 8.98 5.60 3.74
C VAL A 210 7.94 6.72 3.69
N ILE A 211 7.15 6.91 4.77
CA ILE A 211 6.16 7.99 4.85
C ILE A 211 6.84 9.35 4.65
N LYS A 212 7.97 9.59 5.31
CA LYS A 212 8.74 10.82 5.16
C LYS A 212 9.19 11.04 3.72
N ALA A 213 9.75 10.02 3.06
CA ALA A 213 10.20 10.13 1.67
C ALA A 213 9.05 10.44 0.71
N VAL A 214 7.90 9.77 0.87
CA VAL A 214 6.70 9.99 0.05
C VAL A 214 6.11 11.39 0.30
N VAL A 215 5.98 11.80 1.57
CA VAL A 215 5.51 13.15 1.93
C VAL A 215 6.41 14.24 1.35
N ASN A 216 7.73 14.06 1.39
CA ASN A 216 8.68 14.99 0.78
C ASN A 216 8.52 15.08 -0.74
N ALA A 217 8.16 13.98 -1.40
CA ALA A 217 8.02 13.93 -2.86
C ALA A 217 6.72 14.57 -3.37
N VAL A 218 5.60 14.39 -2.66
CA VAL A 218 4.27 14.77 -3.19
C VAL A 218 3.45 15.70 -2.27
N GLY A 219 3.90 15.93 -1.05
CA GLY A 219 3.21 16.71 -0.03
C GLY A 219 2.18 15.89 0.75
N LYS A 220 2.09 16.15 2.06
CA LYS A 220 1.26 15.36 3.01
C LYS A 220 -0.23 15.24 2.66
N GLU A 221 -0.79 16.26 2.00
CA GLU A 221 -2.21 16.31 1.61
C GLU A 221 -2.59 15.32 0.50
N LYS A 222 -1.60 14.60 -0.05
CA LYS A 222 -1.74 13.60 -1.11
C LYS A 222 -1.31 12.20 -0.66
N VAL A 223 -1.17 11.95 0.64
CA VAL A 223 -0.60 10.70 1.16
C VAL A 223 -1.55 10.04 2.15
N GLY A 224 -1.98 8.82 1.81
CA GLY A 224 -2.65 7.89 2.72
C GLY A 224 -1.72 6.77 3.18
N LEU A 225 -2.06 6.13 4.30
CA LEU A 225 -1.38 4.93 4.80
C LEU A 225 -2.40 3.83 5.05
N ARG A 226 -2.12 2.60 4.60
CA ARG A 226 -2.95 1.43 4.87
C ARG A 226 -2.28 0.46 5.83
N LEU A 227 -2.98 0.03 6.89
CA LEU A 227 -2.52 -0.92 7.91
C LEU A 227 -3.54 -2.07 8.09
N SER A 228 -3.09 -3.21 8.59
CA SER A 228 -3.96 -4.36 8.92
C SER A 228 -3.53 -5.05 10.22
N PRO A 229 -3.72 -4.40 11.39
CA PRO A 229 -3.14 -4.85 12.67
C PRO A 229 -3.48 -6.29 13.07
N TRP A 230 -4.65 -6.78 12.65
CA TRP A 230 -5.22 -8.05 13.08
C TRP A 230 -5.16 -9.16 12.02
N SER A 231 -4.74 -8.83 10.79
CA SER A 231 -4.67 -9.79 9.69
C SER A 231 -3.60 -10.83 9.98
N SER A 232 -3.89 -12.10 9.71
CA SER A 232 -2.93 -13.23 9.73
C SER A 232 -2.38 -13.56 8.34
N PHE A 233 -2.81 -12.84 7.31
CA PHE A 233 -2.48 -13.14 5.93
C PHE A 233 -0.96 -13.07 5.69
N GLN A 234 -0.43 -14.02 4.91
CA GLN A 234 1.01 -14.17 4.62
C GLN A 234 1.89 -14.43 5.86
N GLY A 235 1.31 -15.12 6.85
CA GLY A 235 2.04 -15.57 8.04
C GLY A 235 2.54 -14.41 8.88
N ILE A 236 1.79 -13.30 8.91
CA ILE A 236 2.09 -12.13 9.71
C ILE A 236 0.94 -11.91 10.68
N LYS A 237 1.19 -11.96 11.99
CA LYS A 237 0.26 -11.52 13.06
C LYS A 237 0.99 -11.63 14.39
N MET A 238 1.32 -10.49 14.98
CA MET A 238 1.84 -10.43 16.35
C MET A 238 0.83 -11.02 17.35
N GLU A 239 1.33 -11.60 18.45
CA GLU A 239 0.48 -12.07 19.54
C GLU A 239 -0.32 -10.91 20.16
N ASP A 240 0.35 -9.79 20.44
CA ASP A 240 -0.26 -8.52 20.82
C ASP A 240 0.17 -7.39 19.86
N PRO A 241 -0.64 -7.07 18.83
CA PRO A 241 -0.32 -6.02 17.87
C PRO A 241 -0.51 -4.60 18.45
N ILE A 242 -1.26 -4.43 19.53
CA ILE A 242 -1.71 -3.09 19.97
C ILE A 242 -0.53 -2.16 20.27
N PRO A 243 0.51 -2.54 21.06
CA PRO A 243 1.63 -1.64 21.36
C PRO A 243 2.39 -1.21 20.10
N GLN A 244 2.60 -2.14 19.16
CA GLN A 244 3.34 -1.87 17.93
C GLN A 244 2.59 -0.90 17.01
N PHE A 245 1.32 -1.20 16.73
CA PHE A 245 0.51 -0.38 15.83
C PHE A 245 0.10 0.94 16.50
N SER A 246 -0.08 1.00 17.82
CA SER A 246 -0.32 2.25 18.54
C SER A 246 0.86 3.21 18.41
N HIS A 247 2.10 2.72 18.54
CA HIS A 247 3.29 3.54 18.34
C HIS A 247 3.38 4.07 16.90
N LEU A 248 3.14 3.20 15.90
CA LEU A 248 3.15 3.60 14.50
C LEU A 248 2.09 4.67 14.20
N ILE A 249 0.83 4.43 14.61
CA ILE A 249 -0.30 5.33 14.39
C ILE A 249 -0.10 6.68 15.09
N SER A 250 0.31 6.67 16.36
CA SER A 250 0.58 7.91 17.11
C SER A 250 1.68 8.75 16.46
N SER A 251 2.67 8.09 15.84
CA SER A 251 3.76 8.77 15.13
C SER A 251 3.29 9.48 13.85
N LEU A 252 2.17 9.05 13.26
CA LEU A 252 1.61 9.64 12.03
C LEU A 252 1.18 11.10 12.22
N ARG A 253 0.82 11.52 13.45
CA ARG A 253 0.42 12.90 13.75
C ARG A 253 1.48 13.93 13.32
N THR A 254 2.75 13.55 13.34
CA THR A 254 3.86 14.43 12.95
C THR A 254 3.91 14.71 11.45
N PHE A 255 3.35 13.81 10.63
CA PHE A 255 3.33 13.94 9.17
C PHE A 255 2.06 14.62 8.65
N GLY A 256 0.95 14.48 9.37
CA GLY A 256 -0.33 15.08 8.98
C GLY A 256 -0.88 14.51 7.68
N LEU A 257 -0.91 13.18 7.57
CA LEU A 257 -1.38 12.45 6.39
C LEU A 257 -2.87 12.69 6.11
N THR A 258 -3.25 12.53 4.84
CA THR A 258 -4.62 12.69 4.33
C THR A 258 -5.61 11.76 5.02
N TYR A 259 -5.25 10.47 5.17
CA TYR A 259 -6.08 9.47 5.84
C TYR A 259 -5.24 8.28 6.33
N LEU A 260 -5.82 7.57 7.31
CA LEU A 260 -5.40 6.23 7.73
C LEU A 260 -6.47 5.24 7.30
N TYR A 261 -6.09 4.21 6.56
CA TYR A 261 -6.96 3.12 6.12
C TYR A 261 -6.63 1.86 6.91
N LEU A 262 -7.58 1.41 7.75
CA LEU A 262 -7.46 0.18 8.51
C LEU A 262 -8.27 -0.95 7.87
N VAL A 263 -7.65 -2.11 7.70
CA VAL A 263 -8.36 -3.36 7.42
C VAL A 263 -8.94 -3.88 8.73
N GLU A 264 -10.24 -4.15 8.76
CA GLU A 264 -10.92 -4.73 9.92
C GLU A 264 -10.54 -6.21 10.12
N SER A 265 -10.56 -6.68 11.36
CA SER A 265 -10.19 -8.05 11.77
C SER A 265 -11.07 -9.15 11.17
N ARG A 266 -12.18 -8.77 10.53
CA ARG A 266 -13.18 -9.67 9.94
C ARG A 266 -12.85 -10.14 8.53
N ILE A 267 -11.66 -9.83 8.03
CA ILE A 267 -11.26 -10.15 6.66
C ILE A 267 -9.99 -11.00 6.67
N ALA A 268 -10.07 -12.20 6.07
CA ALA A 268 -8.91 -13.01 5.71
C ALA A 268 -8.87 -13.15 4.17
N ARG A 269 -7.93 -12.44 3.51
CA ARG A 269 -7.85 -12.33 2.05
C ARG A 269 -9.08 -11.67 1.43
N ALA A 270 -9.90 -12.44 0.72
CA ALA A 270 -11.12 -12.03 0.04
C ALA A 270 -12.39 -12.61 0.72
N SER A 271 -12.23 -13.27 1.87
CA SER A 271 -13.30 -13.93 2.59
C SER A 271 -13.54 -13.28 3.94
N ASP A 272 -14.82 -13.09 4.28
CA ASP A 272 -15.22 -12.72 5.62
C ASP A 272 -14.87 -13.85 6.59
N CYS A 273 -14.28 -13.52 7.73
CA CYS A 273 -14.16 -14.42 8.86
C CYS A 273 -15.03 -13.91 10.03
N ASN A 274 -15.61 -14.85 10.77
CA ASN A 274 -16.37 -14.55 11.99
C ASN A 274 -15.47 -14.21 13.19
N ASP A 275 -14.18 -14.02 12.94
CA ASP A 275 -13.24 -13.68 14.00
C ASP A 275 -13.47 -12.22 14.42
N SER A 276 -13.87 -12.06 15.69
CA SER A 276 -14.05 -10.77 16.35
C SER A 276 -12.95 -10.54 17.39
N SER A 277 -11.93 -11.40 17.44
CA SER A 277 -10.79 -11.25 18.33
C SER A 277 -9.86 -10.15 17.82
N GLY A 278 -10.07 -8.95 18.37
CA GLY A 278 -9.33 -7.74 18.01
C GLY A 278 -10.18 -6.78 17.20
N ALA A 279 -10.19 -5.51 17.61
CA ALA A 279 -10.90 -4.44 16.93
C ALA A 279 -9.97 -3.25 16.75
N ASN A 280 -10.16 -2.49 15.69
CA ASN A 280 -9.40 -1.26 15.43
C ASN A 280 -9.78 -0.09 16.37
N GLY A 281 -10.60 -0.33 17.40
CA GLY A 281 -11.01 0.68 18.37
C GLY A 281 -9.83 1.39 19.05
N PHE A 282 -8.70 0.71 19.25
CA PHE A 282 -7.50 1.31 19.82
C PHE A 282 -6.93 2.45 18.96
N ALA A 283 -7.23 2.48 17.66
CA ALA A 283 -6.70 3.47 16.73
C ALA A 283 -7.55 4.75 16.64
N ILE A 284 -8.79 4.74 17.16
CA ILE A 284 -9.74 5.85 16.99
C ILE A 284 -9.32 7.08 17.82
N ASP A 285 -8.66 6.87 18.95
CA ASP A 285 -8.28 7.92 19.90
C ASP A 285 -6.79 8.34 19.83
N LEU A 286 -6.02 7.73 18.90
CA LEU A 286 -4.57 7.95 18.73
C LEU A 286 -4.22 8.99 17.68
#